data_AF-A0A1V5B275-F1
#
_entry.id   AF-A0A1V5B275-F1
#
_cell.length_a   1.000
_cell.length_b   1.000
_cell.length_c   1.000
_cell.angle_alpha   90.00
_cell.angle_beta   90.00
_cell.angle_gamma   90.00
#
_symmetry.space_group_name_H-M   'P 1'
#
loop_
_entity.id
_entity.type
_entity.pdbx_description
1 polymer ?
#
loop_
_entity_poly.entity_id
_entity_poly.type
_entity_poly.pdbx_seq_one_letter_code
_entity_poly.pdbx_strand_id
1 'polypeptide(L)'
;MKLKVKIVGSKVHDVGYRVFLLKHAMNLALPGLSTYNWEENGQQEVIALVEGDEARVTAFLQTIEKSKPEHADVIKVNFEDYDGDVGRTSEVAMFCSFVQLDKAIPLLLDMRDDLKAVRKNTDMIPQMSEDLKAVRRNTDMIPQMSEDLKGVRKTTDATLTEIKGMREDIQPGYAMQFRQMQADVRVIKDRLGLP
;
A
#
# COMPACT_ATOMS: atom_id res chain seq x y z
N MET A 1 44.28 20.19 -26.98
CA MET A 1 44.68 20.36 -25.58
C MET A 1 43.98 19.34 -24.71
N LYS A 2 44.57 19.02 -23.56
CA LYS A 2 44.03 18.09 -22.58
C LYS A 2 44.05 18.75 -21.21
N LEU A 3 42.94 18.68 -20.48
CA LEU A 3 42.80 19.31 -19.17
C LEU A 3 42.09 18.37 -18.19
N LYS A 4 42.46 18.50 -16.91
CA LYS A 4 41.76 17.93 -15.78
C LYS A 4 40.97 19.03 -15.07
N VAL A 5 39.67 18.86 -15.01
CA VAL A 5 38.74 19.68 -14.23
C VAL A 5 38.45 18.97 -12.92
N LYS A 6 38.59 19.67 -11.80
CA LYS A 6 38.16 19.21 -10.47
C LYS A 6 37.04 20.10 -9.96
N ILE A 7 35.85 19.55 -9.84
CA ILE A 7 34.68 20.23 -9.27
C ILE A 7 34.48 19.72 -7.86
N VAL A 8 34.67 20.59 -6.88
CA VAL A 8 34.64 20.23 -5.46
C VAL A 8 33.46 20.93 -4.79
N GLY A 9 32.74 20.20 -3.95
CA GLY A 9 31.57 20.76 -3.28
C GLY A 9 31.08 19.93 -2.10
N SER A 10 30.15 20.51 -1.34
CA SER A 10 29.44 19.81 -0.25
C SER A 10 28.46 18.77 -0.82
N LYS A 11 27.91 19.03 -2.02
CA LYS A 11 26.99 18.13 -2.73
C LYS A 11 27.20 18.20 -4.24
N VAL A 12 28.07 17.33 -4.77
CA VAL A 12 28.34 17.22 -6.22
C VAL A 12 28.15 15.80 -6.76
N HIS A 13 27.98 14.81 -5.89
CA HIS A 13 27.60 13.44 -6.25
C HIS A 13 26.09 13.25 -6.25
N ASP A 14 25.62 12.37 -7.14
CA ASP A 14 24.21 11.99 -7.31
C ASP A 14 23.25 13.15 -7.61
N VAL A 15 23.78 14.29 -8.06
CA VAL A 15 23.02 15.46 -8.54
C VAL A 15 23.05 15.61 -10.06
N GLY A 16 23.49 14.56 -10.76
CA GLY A 16 23.56 14.54 -12.23
C GLY A 16 24.79 15.20 -12.84
N TYR A 17 25.81 15.57 -12.06
CA TYR A 17 26.98 16.31 -12.55
C TYR A 17 27.73 15.61 -13.69
N ARG A 18 27.97 14.30 -13.60
CA ARG A 18 28.61 13.53 -14.69
C ARG A 18 27.82 13.56 -15.99
N VAL A 19 26.49 13.46 -15.91
CA VAL A 19 25.59 13.52 -17.08
C VAL A 19 25.55 14.94 -17.65
N PHE A 20 25.58 15.96 -16.78
CA PHE A 20 25.69 17.35 -17.18
C PHE A 20 26.98 17.61 -17.98
N LEU A 21 28.13 17.16 -17.47
CA LEU A 21 29.42 17.27 -18.16
C LEU A 21 29.40 16.55 -19.51
N LEU A 22 28.88 15.31 -19.55
CA LEU A 22 28.73 14.55 -20.77
C LEU A 22 27.86 15.28 -21.81
N LYS A 23 26.69 15.79 -21.40
CA LYS A 23 25.79 16.53 -22.29
C LYS A 23 26.49 17.72 -22.94
N HIS A 24 27.22 18.52 -22.16
CA HIS A 24 27.94 19.68 -22.69
C HIS A 24 29.12 19.28 -23.57
N ALA A 25 29.83 18.21 -23.24
CA ALA A 25 30.90 17.69 -24.08
C ALA A 25 30.38 17.18 -25.43
N MET A 26 29.25 16.46 -25.44
CA MET A 26 28.61 15.99 -26.66
C MET A 26 28.10 17.14 -27.53
N ASN A 27 27.48 18.16 -26.92
CA ASN A 27 26.99 19.35 -27.65
C ASN A 27 28.13 20.12 -28.35
N LEU A 28 29.31 20.14 -27.74
CA LEU A 28 30.50 20.74 -28.33
C LEU A 28 31.31 19.77 -29.19
N ALA A 29 30.83 18.53 -29.36
CA ALA A 29 31.54 17.46 -30.07
C ALA A 29 32.99 17.28 -29.60
N LEU A 30 33.22 17.33 -28.28
CA LEU A 30 34.53 17.03 -27.70
C LEU A 30 34.88 15.56 -27.97
N PRO A 31 36.06 15.26 -28.55
CA PRO A 31 36.44 13.89 -28.86
C PRO A 31 36.72 13.07 -27.60
N GLY A 32 37.31 13.68 -26.57
CA GLY A 32 37.64 13.00 -25.32
C GLY A 32 36.95 13.59 -24.10
N LEU A 33 36.34 12.71 -23.33
CA LEU A 33 35.80 12.98 -22.01
C LEU A 33 35.94 11.72 -21.16
N SER A 34 36.44 11.87 -19.94
CA SER A 34 36.27 10.89 -18.86
C SER A 34 35.70 11.61 -17.65
N THR A 35 34.66 11.05 -17.01
CA THR A 35 34.12 11.63 -15.77
C THR A 35 33.92 10.59 -14.70
N TYR A 36 34.33 10.89 -13.47
CA TYR A 36 34.14 10.00 -12.33
C TYR A 36 33.98 10.80 -11.04
N ASN A 37 33.29 10.18 -10.09
CA ASN A 37 33.21 10.71 -8.74
C ASN A 37 34.48 10.31 -7.99
N TRP A 38 35.00 11.25 -7.21
CA TRP A 38 36.12 11.05 -6.33
C TRP A 38 35.79 11.63 -4.95
N GLU A 39 36.53 11.20 -3.94
CA GLU A 39 36.42 11.72 -2.60
C GLU A 39 37.82 11.93 -2.05
N GLU A 40 38.10 13.15 -1.62
CA GLU A 40 39.37 13.50 -0.99
C GLU A 40 39.08 14.16 0.37
N ASN A 41 39.61 13.60 1.45
CA ASN A 41 39.41 14.08 2.82
C ASN A 41 37.93 14.26 3.24
N GLY A 42 37.04 13.37 2.79
CA GLY A 42 35.59 13.45 3.08
C GLY A 42 34.85 14.51 2.27
N GLN A 43 35.52 15.18 1.32
CA GLN A 43 34.92 16.16 0.43
C GLN A 43 34.58 15.52 -0.91
N GLN A 44 33.36 15.77 -1.41
CA GLN A 44 32.93 15.24 -2.70
C GLN A 44 33.60 16.01 -3.85
N GLU A 45 34.15 15.24 -4.79
CA GLU A 45 34.73 15.77 -6.01
C GLU A 45 34.16 15.07 -7.25
N VAL A 46 33.94 15.83 -8.30
CA VAL A 46 33.70 15.30 -9.65
C VAL A 46 34.88 15.68 -10.51
N ILE A 47 35.56 14.66 -11.04
CA ILE A 47 36.70 14.83 -11.92
C ILE A 47 36.22 14.69 -13.36
N ALA A 48 36.62 15.63 -14.21
CA ALA A 48 36.46 15.54 -15.66
C ALA A 48 37.82 15.64 -16.34
N LEU A 49 38.19 14.63 -17.11
CA LEU A 49 39.33 14.70 -18.02
C LEU A 49 38.76 15.06 -19.40
N VAL A 50 39.29 16.10 -20.04
CA VAL A 50 38.74 16.66 -21.26
C VAL A 50 39.83 16.76 -22.30
N GLU A 51 39.53 16.31 -23.52
CA GLU A 51 40.44 16.39 -24.67
C GLU A 51 39.70 16.92 -25.90
N GLY A 52 40.32 17.88 -26.59
CA GLY A 52 39.81 18.45 -27.83
C GLY A 52 40.69 19.57 -28.38
N ASP A 53 40.28 20.21 -29.47
CA ASP A 53 40.89 21.46 -29.90
C ASP A 53 40.63 22.59 -28.88
N GLU A 54 41.49 23.59 -28.90
CA GLU A 54 41.48 24.68 -27.92
C GLU A 54 40.13 25.41 -27.88
N ALA A 55 39.53 25.71 -29.03
CA ALA A 55 38.26 26.44 -29.08
C ALA A 55 37.12 25.66 -28.41
N ARG A 56 37.00 24.34 -28.69
CA ARG A 56 35.98 23.50 -28.06
C ARG A 56 36.20 23.33 -26.57
N VAL A 57 37.44 23.11 -26.14
CA VAL A 57 37.76 22.94 -24.72
C VAL A 57 37.48 24.23 -23.97
N THR A 58 37.94 25.38 -24.45
CA THR A 58 37.65 26.68 -23.82
C THR A 58 36.15 26.95 -23.72
N ALA A 59 35.37 26.67 -24.77
CA ALA A 59 33.91 26.82 -24.73
C ALA A 59 33.25 25.89 -23.69
N PHE A 60 33.77 24.67 -23.54
CA PHE A 60 33.31 23.73 -22.53
C PHE A 60 33.57 24.27 -21.12
N LEU A 61 34.78 24.72 -20.82
CA LEU A 61 35.14 25.27 -19.51
C LEU A 61 34.25 26.47 -19.14
N GLN A 62 34.08 27.42 -20.07
CA GLN A 62 33.21 28.58 -19.86
C GLN A 62 31.77 28.18 -19.55
N THR A 63 31.28 27.08 -20.13
CA THR A 63 29.92 26.60 -19.90
C THR A 63 29.76 26.02 -18.49
N ILE A 64 30.72 25.20 -18.05
CA ILE A 64 30.66 24.52 -16.75
C ILE A 64 31.04 25.44 -15.57
N GLU A 65 31.69 26.58 -15.82
CA GLU A 65 31.88 27.65 -14.84
C GLU A 65 30.59 28.45 -14.63
N LYS A 66 29.84 28.72 -15.71
CA LYS A 66 28.62 29.54 -15.68
C LYS A 66 27.39 28.78 -15.23
N SER A 67 27.39 27.46 -15.37
CA SER A 67 26.22 26.62 -15.12
C SER A 67 26.61 25.34 -14.38
N LYS A 68 25.68 24.89 -13.53
CA LYS A 68 25.80 23.67 -12.74
C LYS A 68 24.44 22.97 -12.67
N PRO A 69 24.37 21.68 -12.33
CA PRO A 69 23.11 21.01 -12.04
C PRO A 69 22.33 21.72 -10.91
N GLU A 70 21.00 21.68 -10.99
CA GLU A 70 20.09 22.43 -10.09
C GLU A 70 20.34 22.16 -8.60
N HIS A 71 20.63 20.90 -8.24
CA HIS A 71 20.85 20.50 -6.85
C HIS A 71 22.32 20.41 -6.45
N ALA A 72 23.24 20.90 -7.29
CA ALA A 72 24.65 20.87 -6.98
C ALA A 72 25.05 22.05 -6.09
N ASP A 73 25.80 21.76 -5.03
CA ASP A 73 26.44 22.75 -4.18
C ASP A 73 27.96 22.67 -4.37
N VAL A 74 28.49 23.63 -5.13
CA VAL A 74 29.88 23.69 -5.62
C VAL A 74 30.62 24.76 -4.85
N ILE A 75 31.76 24.38 -4.27
CA ILE A 75 32.64 25.26 -3.50
C ILE A 75 33.72 25.85 -4.40
N LYS A 76 34.34 25.01 -5.24
CA LYS A 76 35.42 25.43 -6.14
C LYS A 76 35.49 24.56 -7.39
N VAL A 77 35.97 25.15 -8.48
CA VAL A 77 36.30 24.46 -9.73
C VAL A 77 37.74 24.80 -10.09
N ASN A 78 38.58 23.78 -10.26
CA ASN A 78 39.99 23.94 -10.61
C ASN A 78 40.26 23.30 -11.98
N PHE A 79 41.19 23.90 -12.71
CA PHE A 79 41.65 23.44 -14.02
C PHE A 79 43.16 23.20 -13.95
N GLU A 80 43.58 22.02 -14.36
CA GLU A 80 44.98 21.58 -14.36
C GLU A 80 45.32 21.01 -15.73
N ASP A 81 46.55 21.23 -16.20
CA ASP A 81 47.05 20.55 -17.39
C ASP A 81 47.09 19.03 -17.16
N TYR A 82 46.79 18.27 -18.23
CA TYR A 82 46.70 16.82 -18.14
C TYR A 82 47.37 16.13 -19.33
N ASP A 83 48.44 15.39 -19.07
CA ASP A 83 49.20 14.72 -20.13
C ASP A 83 48.81 13.25 -20.34
N GLY A 84 47.86 12.73 -19.54
CA GLY A 84 47.40 11.35 -19.63
C GLY A 84 46.38 11.09 -20.75
N ASP A 85 45.86 9.86 -20.76
CA ASP A 85 44.84 9.45 -21.73
C ASP A 85 43.44 9.87 -21.28
N VAL A 86 42.66 10.36 -22.24
CA VAL A 86 41.26 10.72 -22.05
C VAL A 86 40.41 9.74 -22.84
N GLY A 87 39.40 9.16 -22.18
CA GLY A 87 38.48 8.21 -22.82
C GLY A 87 37.65 8.89 -23.89
N ARG A 88 37.07 8.11 -24.81
CA ARG A 88 36.20 8.69 -25.84
C ARG A 88 34.90 9.15 -25.21
N THR A 89 34.39 10.31 -25.61
CA THR A 89 33.12 10.84 -25.07
C THR A 89 31.96 9.85 -25.20
N SER A 90 31.93 9.08 -26.29
CA SER A 90 30.93 8.01 -26.51
C SER A 90 31.01 6.88 -25.48
N GLU A 91 32.19 6.56 -24.96
CA GLU A 91 32.38 5.52 -23.93
C GLU A 91 31.81 5.97 -22.59
N VAL A 92 31.95 7.25 -22.24
CA VAL A 92 31.30 7.81 -21.04
C VAL A 92 29.78 7.76 -21.16
N ALA A 93 29.21 8.00 -22.34
CA ALA A 93 27.77 7.84 -22.55
C ALA A 93 27.28 6.41 -22.29
N MET A 94 28.03 5.40 -22.76
CA MET A 94 27.74 3.99 -22.48
C MET A 94 27.88 3.69 -20.98
N PHE A 95 28.95 4.16 -20.35
CA PHE A 95 29.17 3.96 -18.92
C PHE A 95 28.07 4.60 -18.05
N CYS A 96 27.66 5.84 -18.36
CA CYS A 96 26.55 6.49 -17.67
C CYS A 96 25.25 5.67 -17.79
N SER A 97 24.98 5.09 -18.97
CA SER A 97 23.81 4.23 -19.18
C SER A 97 23.88 2.96 -18.32
N PHE A 98 25.05 2.32 -18.28
CA PHE A 98 25.28 1.14 -17.43
C PHE A 98 25.05 1.43 -15.95
N VAL A 99 25.60 2.55 -15.43
CA VAL A 99 25.39 2.96 -14.03
C VAL A 99 23.92 3.22 -13.71
N GLN A 100 23.14 3.75 -14.66
CA GLN A 100 21.69 3.93 -14.45
C GLN A 100 20.95 2.58 -14.42
N LEU A 101 21.33 1.63 -15.27
CA LEU A 101 20.76 0.28 -15.25
C LEU A 101 21.08 -0.44 -13.93
N ASP A 102 22.31 -0.31 -13.42
CA ASP A 102 22.71 -0.85 -12.13
C ASP A 102 21.85 -0.31 -10.97
N LYS A 103 21.63 1.02 -10.94
CA LYS A 103 20.73 1.65 -9.97
C LYS A 103 19.26 1.23 -10.12
N ALA A 104 18.83 0.84 -11.32
CA ALA A 104 17.47 0.38 -11.57
C ALA A 104 17.21 -1.04 -11.04
N ILE A 105 18.21 -1.91 -10.95
CA ILE A 105 18.06 -3.29 -10.48
C ILE A 105 17.37 -3.39 -9.10
N PRO A 106 17.85 -2.74 -8.03
CA PRO A 106 17.21 -2.83 -6.72
C PRO A 106 15.78 -2.27 -6.74
N LEU A 107 15.55 -1.14 -7.42
CA LEU A 107 14.21 -0.56 -7.57
C LEU A 107 13.24 -1.52 -8.25
N LEU A 108 13.67 -2.21 -9.31
CA LEU A 108 12.85 -3.19 -10.02
C LEU A 108 12.58 -4.44 -9.18
N LEU A 109 13.51 -4.85 -8.30
CA LEU A 109 13.29 -5.94 -7.36
C LEU A 109 12.23 -5.58 -6.32
N ASP A 110 12.29 -4.38 -5.76
CA ASP A 110 11.30 -3.87 -4.80
C ASP A 110 9.92 -3.78 -5.45
N MET A 111 9.83 -3.16 -6.65
CA MET A 111 8.59 -3.08 -7.42
C MET A 111 8.00 -4.46 -7.71
N ARG A 112 8.83 -5.47 -8.03
CA ARG A 112 8.37 -6.84 -8.27
C ARG A 112 7.69 -7.42 -7.03
N ASP A 113 8.23 -7.15 -5.84
CA ASP A 113 7.69 -7.68 -4.61
C ASP A 113 6.40 -6.94 -4.18
N ASP A 114 6.31 -5.63 -4.41
CA ASP A 114 5.06 -4.88 -4.31
C ASP A 114 3.98 -5.41 -5.27
N LEU A 115 4.35 -5.67 -6.52
CA LEU A 115 3.43 -6.23 -7.52
C LEU A 115 2.94 -7.64 -7.14
N LYS A 116 3.76 -8.46 -6.47
CA LYS A 116 3.30 -9.74 -5.92
C LYS A 116 2.26 -9.54 -4.82
N ALA A 117 2.43 -8.54 -3.95
CA ALA A 117 1.45 -8.22 -2.91
C ALA A 117 0.12 -7.73 -3.51
N VAL A 118 0.18 -6.81 -4.49
CA VAL A 118 -0.99 -6.35 -5.24
C VAL A 118 -1.71 -7.51 -5.93
N ARG A 119 -0.95 -8.42 -6.55
CA ARG A 119 -1.52 -9.61 -7.20
C ARG A 119 -2.26 -10.50 -6.21
N LYS A 120 -1.68 -10.81 -5.05
CA LYS A 120 -2.36 -11.59 -3.99
C LYS A 120 -3.68 -10.94 -3.57
N ASN A 121 -3.69 -9.62 -3.41
CA ASN A 121 -4.92 -8.89 -3.07
C ASN A 121 -5.96 -8.96 -4.20
N THR A 122 -5.51 -8.82 -5.45
CA THR A 122 -6.38 -8.88 -6.62
C THR A 122 -6.98 -10.28 -6.79
N ASP A 123 -6.20 -11.34 -6.53
CA ASP A 123 -6.64 -12.73 -6.62
C ASP A 123 -7.73 -13.07 -5.59
N MET A 124 -7.84 -12.32 -4.47
CA MET A 124 -8.89 -12.49 -3.46
C MET A 124 -10.22 -11.82 -3.82
N ILE A 125 -10.23 -10.86 -4.77
CA ILE A 125 -11.43 -10.10 -5.14
C ILE A 125 -12.60 -11.00 -5.59
N PRO A 126 -12.40 -12.06 -6.41
CA PRO A 126 -13.49 -12.95 -6.78
C PRO A 126 -14.13 -13.64 -5.58
N GLN A 127 -13.34 -14.10 -4.61
CA GLN A 127 -13.86 -14.73 -3.40
C GLN A 127 -14.65 -13.73 -2.55
N MET A 128 -14.12 -12.53 -2.34
CA MET A 128 -14.84 -11.47 -1.63
C MET A 128 -16.16 -11.11 -2.32
N SER A 129 -16.21 -11.13 -3.65
CA SER A 129 -17.44 -10.92 -4.41
C SER A 129 -18.48 -12.02 -4.16
N GLU A 130 -18.06 -13.28 -4.09
CA GLU A 130 -18.94 -14.39 -3.73
C GLU A 130 -19.42 -14.30 -2.28
N ASP A 131 -18.54 -13.97 -1.33
CA ASP A 131 -18.90 -13.77 0.07
C ASP A 131 -19.93 -12.63 0.21
N LEU A 132 -19.74 -11.52 -0.51
CA LEU A 132 -20.69 -10.40 -0.54
C LEU A 132 -22.04 -10.80 -1.15
N LYS A 133 -22.08 -11.67 -2.17
CA LYS A 133 -23.34 -12.21 -2.70
C LYS A 133 -24.06 -13.07 -1.65
N ALA A 134 -23.33 -13.88 -0.89
CA ALA A 134 -23.91 -14.68 0.18
C ALA A 134 -24.47 -13.80 1.32
N VAL A 135 -23.72 -12.78 1.75
CA VAL A 135 -24.20 -11.80 2.72
C VAL A 135 -25.47 -11.11 2.22
N ARG A 136 -25.49 -10.68 0.95
CA ARG A 136 -26.67 -10.05 0.34
C ARG A 136 -27.89 -10.96 0.36
N ARG A 137 -27.75 -12.24 -0.04
CA ARG A 137 -28.86 -13.21 0.04
C ARG A 137 -29.41 -13.34 1.46
N ASN A 138 -28.55 -13.36 2.46
CA ASN A 138 -28.97 -13.40 3.86
C ASN A 138 -29.69 -12.11 4.28
N THR A 139 -29.19 -10.95 3.87
CA THR A 139 -29.84 -9.65 4.12
C THR A 139 -31.23 -9.58 3.47
N ASP A 140 -31.37 -10.10 2.24
CA ASP A 140 -32.63 -10.12 1.50
C ASP A 140 -33.71 -11.00 2.17
N MET A 141 -33.32 -11.98 3.00
CA MET A 141 -34.26 -12.83 3.77
C MET A 141 -34.78 -12.18 5.06
N ILE A 142 -34.14 -11.12 5.56
CA ILE A 142 -34.51 -10.47 6.83
C ILE A 142 -35.98 -9.97 6.85
N PRO A 143 -36.51 -9.34 5.78
CA PRO A 143 -37.92 -8.93 5.76
C PRO A 143 -38.90 -10.08 5.92
N GLN A 144 -38.66 -11.20 5.22
CA GLN A 144 -39.50 -12.40 5.34
C GLN A 144 -39.44 -12.97 6.74
N MET A 145 -38.25 -13.11 7.33
CA MET A 145 -38.11 -13.56 8.72
C MET A 145 -38.85 -12.65 9.71
N SER A 146 -38.85 -11.34 9.47
CA SER A 146 -39.61 -10.38 10.28
C SER A 146 -41.12 -10.61 10.15
N GLU A 147 -41.61 -10.92 8.96
CA GLU A 147 -43.01 -11.25 8.71
C GLU A 147 -43.41 -12.57 9.38
N ASP A 148 -42.59 -13.62 9.22
CA ASP A 148 -42.80 -14.92 9.84
C ASP A 148 -42.86 -14.78 11.37
N LEU A 149 -41.95 -14.00 11.97
CA LEU A 149 -41.95 -13.70 13.41
C LEU A 149 -43.22 -12.96 13.86
N LYS A 150 -43.76 -12.03 13.06
CA LYS A 150 -45.06 -11.40 13.34
C LYS A 150 -46.19 -12.43 13.30
N GLY A 151 -46.15 -13.36 12.35
CA GLY A 151 -47.09 -14.48 12.26
C GLY A 151 -47.07 -15.34 13.53
N VAL A 152 -45.88 -15.81 13.93
CA VAL A 152 -45.67 -16.61 15.16
C VAL A 152 -46.15 -15.86 16.40
N ARG A 153 -45.91 -14.55 16.49
CA ARG A 153 -46.40 -13.74 17.61
C ARG A 153 -47.93 -13.72 17.67
N LYS A 154 -48.61 -13.49 16.53
CA LYS A 154 -50.08 -13.52 16.47
C LYS A 154 -50.66 -14.86 16.89
N THR A 155 -50.08 -15.97 16.42
CA THR A 155 -50.54 -17.31 16.81
C THR A 155 -50.30 -17.57 18.29
N THR A 156 -49.15 -17.15 18.82
CA THR A 156 -48.84 -17.29 20.26
C THR A 156 -49.81 -16.48 21.13
N ASP A 157 -50.12 -15.24 20.74
CA ASP A 157 -51.08 -14.39 21.44
C ASP A 157 -52.50 -14.99 21.40
N ALA A 158 -52.90 -15.61 20.29
CA ALA A 158 -54.16 -16.34 20.16
C ALA A 158 -54.21 -17.57 21.08
N THR A 159 -53.19 -18.45 21.04
CA THR A 159 -53.10 -19.62 21.94
C THR A 159 -53.13 -19.21 23.41
N LEU A 160 -52.44 -18.13 23.78
CA LEU A 160 -52.47 -17.61 25.15
C LEU A 160 -53.88 -17.17 25.56
N THR A 161 -54.63 -16.57 24.64
CA THR A 161 -56.00 -16.12 24.88
C THR A 161 -56.95 -17.30 25.06
N GLU A 162 -56.84 -18.33 24.22
CA GLU A 162 -57.61 -19.59 24.36
C GLU A 162 -57.32 -20.28 25.69
N ILE A 163 -56.05 -20.39 26.10
CA ILE A 163 -55.67 -20.98 27.40
C ILE A 163 -56.29 -20.20 28.57
N LYS A 164 -56.33 -18.86 28.49
CA LYS A 164 -56.98 -18.03 29.51
C LYS A 164 -58.49 -18.29 29.56
N GLY A 165 -59.16 -18.33 28.41
CA GLY A 165 -60.59 -18.65 28.32
C GLY A 165 -60.91 -20.02 28.90
N MET A 166 -60.17 -21.07 28.51
CA MET A 166 -60.34 -22.42 29.08
C MET A 166 -60.14 -22.44 30.60
N ARG A 167 -59.18 -21.66 31.12
CA ARG A 167 -58.96 -21.55 32.57
C ARG A 167 -60.15 -20.89 33.27
N GLU A 168 -60.70 -19.83 32.69
CA GLU A 168 -61.88 -19.12 33.20
C GLU A 168 -63.12 -20.03 33.19
N ASP A 169 -63.32 -20.84 32.15
CA ASP A 169 -64.43 -21.78 32.06
C ASP A 169 -64.33 -22.92 33.08
N ILE A 170 -63.12 -23.43 33.32
CA ILE A 170 -62.90 -24.56 34.24
C ILE A 170 -63.01 -24.12 35.71
N GLN A 171 -62.44 -22.96 36.09
CA GLN A 171 -62.30 -22.58 37.50
C GLN A 171 -63.61 -22.61 38.33
N PRO A 172 -64.74 -22.02 37.88
CA PRO A 172 -65.98 -22.00 38.66
C PRO A 172 -66.58 -23.39 38.86
N GLY A 173 -66.56 -24.21 37.79
CA GLY A 173 -67.10 -25.57 37.80
C GLY A 173 -66.25 -26.51 38.67
N TYR A 174 -64.93 -26.42 38.56
CA TYR A 174 -64.01 -27.30 39.30
C TYR A 174 -64.11 -27.09 40.81
N ALA A 175 -64.16 -25.83 41.28
CA ALA A 175 -64.27 -25.53 42.71
C ALA A 175 -65.61 -25.96 43.31
N MET A 176 -66.70 -25.93 42.54
CA MET A 176 -68.01 -26.42 42.97
C MET A 176 -68.08 -27.95 42.96
N GLN A 177 -67.63 -28.60 41.89
CA GLN A 177 -67.59 -30.06 41.78
C GLN A 177 -66.67 -30.69 42.84
N PHE A 178 -65.51 -30.07 43.10
CA PHE A 178 -64.60 -30.54 44.14
C PHE A 178 -65.20 -30.40 45.54
N ARG A 179 -65.91 -29.30 45.84
CA ARG A 179 -66.65 -29.15 47.11
C ARG A 179 -67.77 -30.18 47.26
N GLN A 180 -68.52 -30.45 46.19
CA GLN A 180 -69.56 -31.48 46.20
C GLN A 180 -68.95 -32.86 46.44
N MET A 181 -67.86 -33.19 45.74
CA MET A 181 -67.15 -34.46 45.91
C MET A 181 -66.60 -34.62 47.33
N GLN A 182 -66.05 -33.55 47.93
CA GLN A 182 -65.63 -33.56 49.34
C GLN A 182 -66.81 -33.79 50.30
N ALA A 183 -67.96 -33.20 50.03
CA ALA A 183 -69.17 -33.43 50.83
C ALA A 183 -69.65 -34.88 50.71
N ASP A 184 -69.71 -35.42 49.50
CA ASP A 184 -70.12 -36.81 49.24
C ASP A 184 -69.15 -37.81 49.90
N VAL A 185 -67.84 -37.56 49.81
CA VAL A 185 -66.81 -38.38 50.49
C VAL A 185 -66.97 -38.33 52.01
N ARG A 186 -67.30 -37.16 52.59
CA ARG A 186 -67.55 -37.04 54.03
C ARG A 186 -68.74 -37.89 54.46
N VAL A 187 -69.84 -37.84 53.71
CA VAL A 187 -71.03 -38.68 53.99
C VAL A 187 -70.71 -40.18 53.90
N ILE A 188 -69.90 -40.58 52.92
CA ILE A 188 -69.46 -41.99 52.79
C ILE A 188 -68.59 -42.41 53.97
N LYS A 189 -67.62 -41.57 54.36
CA LYS A 189 -66.76 -41.81 55.52
C LYS A 189 -67.57 -41.96 56.81
N ASP A 190 -68.53 -41.07 57.05
CA ASP A 190 -69.44 -41.13 58.20
C ASP A 190 -70.23 -42.44 58.22
N ARG A 191 -70.73 -42.91 57.06
CA ARG A 191 -71.45 -44.20 56.95
C ARG A 191 -70.55 -45.42 57.17
N LEU A 192 -69.26 -45.32 56.88
CA LEU A 192 -68.29 -46.40 57.04
C LEU A 192 -67.53 -46.37 58.39
N GLY A 193 -67.81 -45.37 59.25
CA GLY A 193 -67.15 -45.22 60.55
C GLY A 193 -65.67 -44.82 60.45
N LEU A 194 -65.27 -44.23 59.33
CA LEU A 194 -63.91 -43.75 59.07
C LEU A 194 -63.83 -42.25 59.41
N PRO A 195 -62.75 -41.76 60.05
CA PRO A 195 -62.55 -40.32 60.24
C PRO A 195 -62.29 -39.56 58.92
#